data_AF-A0A843H401-F1
#
_entry.id   AF-A0A843H401-F1
#
_cell.length_a   1.000
_cell.length_b   1.000
_cell.length_c   1.000
_cell.angle_alpha   90.00
_cell.angle_beta   90.00
_cell.angle_gamma   90.00
#
_symmetry.space_group_name_H-M   'P 1'
#
loop_
_entity.id
_entity.type
_entity.pdbx_description
1 polymer ?
#
loop_
_entity_poly.entity_id
_entity_poly.type
_entity_poly.pdbx_seq_one_letter_code
_entity_poly.pdbx_strand_id
1 'polypeptide(L)' 'MKLVKRNNNKTEIGLNFQIDQKKNDILLLIKNFLGGNIGYSKVQDTYNYGSNSFGSAKNVINYFDSFHLLSTKHINYLK' A
#
# COMPACT_ATOMS: atom_id res chain seq x y z
N MET A 1 -2.64 3.92 -10.52
CA MET A 1 -1.51 4.63 -9.85
C MET A 1 -1.90 6.09 -9.62
N LYS A 2 -1.78 6.66 -8.41
CA LYS A 2 -2.26 8.04 -8.14
C LYS A 2 -1.10 9.02 -7.94
N LEU A 3 -1.14 10.14 -8.66
CA LEU A 3 -0.20 11.25 -8.51
C LEU A 3 -0.52 12.01 -7.21
N VAL A 4 0.49 12.18 -6.35
CA VAL A 4 0.37 13.00 -5.13
C VAL A 4 1.24 14.24 -5.32
N LYS A 5 0.60 15.41 -5.43
CA LYS A 5 1.30 16.71 -5.41
C LYS A 5 1.34 17.23 -3.97
N ARG A 6 2.55 17.39 -3.42
CA ARG A 6 2.78 18.22 -2.22
C ARG A 6 3.30 19.59 -2.66
N ASN A 7 3.10 20.63 -1.85
CA ASN A 7 3.34 22.06 -2.16
C ASN A 7 4.78 22.49 -2.54
N ASN A 8 5.70 21.55 -2.79
CA ASN A 8 7.02 21.83 -3.35
C ASN A 8 7.05 21.22 -4.76
N ASN A 9 7.64 21.88 -5.75
CA ASN A 9 7.64 21.54 -7.20
C ASN A 9 8.13 20.12 -7.63
N LYS A 10 8.14 19.12 -6.74
CA LYS A 10 8.36 17.70 -7.03
C LYS A 10 7.02 16.96 -7.14
N THR A 11 6.77 16.42 -8.32
CA THR A 11 5.74 15.38 -8.52
C THR A 11 6.29 14.07 -7.99
N GLU A 12 5.71 13.54 -6.91
CA GLU A 12 6.00 12.19 -6.43
C GLU A 12 4.99 11.21 -7.03
N ILE A 13 5.52 10.12 -7.56
CA ILE A 13 4.72 9.02 -8.10
C ILE A 13 4.83 7.86 -7.12
N GLY A 14 3.68 7.45 -6.56
CA GLY A 14 3.61 6.36 -5.60
C GLY A 14 2.42 5.44 -5.89
N LEU A 15 2.49 4.21 -5.38
CA LEU A 15 1.33 3.35 -5.35
C LEU A 15 0.41 3.79 -4.21
N ASN A 16 -0.83 4.10 -4.56
CA ASN A 16 -1.87 4.39 -3.57
C ASN A 16 -2.54 3.09 -3.14
N PHE A 17 -1.86 2.34 -2.27
CA PHE A 17 -2.41 1.15 -1.65
C PHE A 17 -2.18 1.21 -0.14
N GLN A 18 -3.17 0.79 0.62
CA GLN A 18 -3.10 0.71 2.07
C GLN A 18 -4.00 -0.43 2.56
N ILE A 19 -3.56 -1.12 3.61
CA ILE A 19 -4.35 -2.17 4.26
C ILE A 19 -4.51 -1.79 5.73
N ASP A 20 -5.75 -1.60 6.16
CA ASP A 20 -6.10 -1.24 7.53
C ASP A 20 -6.61 -2.46 8.30
N GLN A 21 -6.10 -2.67 9.52
CA GLN A 21 -6.49 -3.77 10.41
C GLN A 21 -6.48 -3.34 11.87
N LYS A 22 -7.37 -3.94 12.67
CA LYS A 22 -7.41 -3.70 14.13
C LYS A 22 -6.24 -4.30 14.88
N LYS A 23 -5.70 -5.42 14.39
CA LYS A 23 -4.50 -6.08 14.94
C LYS A 23 -3.37 -6.02 13.91
N ASN A 24 -2.13 -5.90 14.38
CA ASN A 24 -0.97 -5.78 13.52
C ASN A 24 -0.39 -7.13 13.07
N ASP A 25 -0.83 -8.26 13.62
CA ASP A 25 -0.24 -9.59 13.37
C ASP A 25 -0.14 -9.91 11.88
N ILE A 26 -1.24 -9.76 11.14
CA ILE A 26 -1.26 -10.02 9.70
C ILE A 26 -0.50 -8.95 8.91
N LEU A 27 -0.49 -7.71 9.39
CA LEU A 27 0.25 -6.62 8.74
C LEU A 27 1.76 -6.84 8.86
N LEU A 28 2.23 -7.43 9.96
CA LEU A 28 3.64 -7.82 10.14
C LEU A 28 4.05 -8.89 9.14
N LEU A 29 3.20 -9.90 8.92
CA LEU A 29 3.46 -10.92 7.90
C LEU A 29 3.53 -10.30 6.50
N ILE A 30 2.58 -9.43 6.16
CA ILE A 30 2.56 -8.73 4.87
C ILE A 30 3.80 -7.84 4.71
N LYS A 31 4.20 -7.10 5.76
CA LYS A 31 5.41 -6.27 5.75
C LYS A 31 6.66 -7.11 5.51
N ASN A 32 6.78 -8.26 6.17
CA ASN A 32 7.95 -9.13 6.00
C ASN A 32 8.01 -9.74 4.60
N PHE A 33 6.85 -10.00 3.99
CA PHE A 33 6.76 -10.59 2.65
C PHE A 33 6.96 -9.56 1.52
N LEU A 34 6.30 -8.40 1.60
CA LEU A 34 6.27 -7.39 0.52
C LEU A 34 7.23 -6.20 0.77
N GLY A 35 7.79 -6.08 1.98
CA GLY A 35 8.47 -4.87 2.47
C GLY A 35 7.49 -3.82 2.97
N GLY A 36 7.89 -2.55 3.04
CA GLY A 36 7.02 -1.44 3.43
C GLY A 36 7.00 -1.16 4.93
N ASN A 37 5.99 -0.42 5.39
CA ASN A 37 5.90 0.10 6.76
C ASN A 37 4.52 -0.13 7.37
N ILE A 38 4.49 -0.22 8.70
CA ILE A 38 3.25 -0.29 9.48
C ILE A 38 3.15 1.00 10.30
N GLY A 39 2.04 1.71 10.16
CA GLY A 39 1.66 2.81 11.02
C GLY A 39 0.60 2.38 12.02
N TYR A 40 0.48 3.13 13.11
CA TYR A 40 -0.62 2.99 14.06
C TYR A 40 -1.30 4.34 14.26
N SER A 41 -2.61 4.37 14.13
CA SER A 41 -3.45 5.53 14.36
C SER A 41 -4.16 5.38 15.70
N LYS A 42 -3.72 6.14 16.71
CA LYS A 42 -4.34 6.13 18.05
C LYS A 42 -5.78 6.64 18.04
N VAL A 43 -6.10 7.60 17.17
CA VAL A 43 -7.45 8.18 17.05
C VAL A 43 -8.46 7.14 16.55
N GLN A 44 -8.04 6.28 15.62
CA GLN A 44 -8.90 5.27 14.99
C GLN A 44 -8.71 3.88 15.61
N ASP A 45 -7.76 3.74 16.55
CA ASP A 45 -7.32 2.48 17.13
C ASP A 45 -7.14 1.41 16.04
N THR A 46 -6.33 1.74 15.03
CA THR A 46 -6.18 0.94 13.81
C THR A 46 -4.73 0.98 13.34
N TYR A 47 -4.21 -0.17 12.93
CA TYR A 47 -2.93 -0.30 12.26
C TYR A 47 -3.13 -0.22 10.75
N ASN A 48 -2.20 0.43 10.07
CA ASN A 48 -2.17 0.49 8.62
C ASN A 48 -0.86 -0.07 8.09
N TYR A 49 -0.93 -0.72 6.93
CA TYR A 49 0.22 -1.13 6.15
C TYR A 49 0.23 -0.36 4.83
N GLY A 50 1.39 0.16 4.45
CA GLY A 50 1.61 0.81 3.16
C GLY A 50 3.11 0.95 2.86
N SER A 51 3.45 1.32 1.63
CA SER A 51 4.84 1.60 1.26
C SER A 51 4.98 2.77 0.31
N ASN A 52 5.99 3.59 0.58
CA ASN A 52 6.40 4.71 -0.27
C ASN A 52 7.69 4.40 -1.05
N SER A 53 8.22 3.16 -0.94
CA SER A 53 9.44 2.77 -1.63
C SER A 53 9.13 2.06 -2.95
N PHE A 54 9.91 2.35 -4.00
CA PHE A 54 9.78 1.68 -5.30
C PHE A 54 10.05 0.18 -5.23
N GLY A 55 10.94 -0.27 -4.33
CA GLY A 55 11.23 -1.69 -4.14
C GLY A 55 10.02 -2.47 -3.65
N SER A 56 9.36 -2.01 -2.57
CA SER A 56 8.13 -2.65 -2.10
C SER A 56 7.00 -2.50 -3.12
N ALA A 57 6.93 -1.36 -3.81
CA ALA A 57 5.93 -1.14 -4.85
C ALA A 57 6.02 -2.20 -5.96
N LYS A 58 7.23 -2.52 -6.41
CA LYS A 58 7.48 -3.60 -7.38
C LYS A 58 7.01 -4.96 -6.86
N ASN A 59 7.27 -5.27 -5.59
CA ASN A 59 6.83 -6.53 -4.98
C ASN A 59 5.29 -6.64 -4.95
N VAL A 60 4.61 -5.55 -4.60
CA VAL A 60 3.14 -5.49 -4.55
C VAL A 60 2.54 -5.64 -5.95
N ILE A 61 3.10 -4.94 -6.96
CA ILE A 61 2.67 -5.06 -8.37
C ILE A 61 2.82 -6.50 -8.84
N ASN A 62 4.01 -7.10 -8.68
CA ASN A 62 4.27 -8.48 -9.09
C ASN A 62 3.31 -9.48 -8.43
N TYR A 63 2.98 -9.26 -7.16
CA TYR A 63 2.01 -10.09 -6.45
C TYR A 63 0.61 -9.96 -7.07
N PHE A 64 0.12 -8.74 -7.34
CA PHE A 64 -1.20 -8.55 -7.92
C PHE A 64 -1.29 -8.91 -9.41
N ASP A 65 -0.18 -8.93 -10.13
CA ASP A 65 -0.11 -9.45 -11.51
C ASP A 65 -0.23 -10.99 -11.54
N SER A 66 0.24 -11.67 -10.48
CA SER A 66 0.09 -13.13 -10.34
C SER A 66 -1.23 -13.52 -9.68
N PHE A 67 -1.70 -12.70 -8.73
CA PHE A 67 -2.90 -12.91 -7.92
C PHE A 67 -3.79 -11.68 -8.01
N HIS A 68 -4.61 -11.64 -9.06
CA HIS A 68 -5.45 -10.49 -9.33
C HIS A 68 -6.38 -10.15 -8.16
N LEU A 69 -6.50 -8.85 -7.90
CA LEU A 69 -7.53 -8.33 -7.00
C LEU A 69 -8.93 -8.73 -7.48
N LEU A 70 -9.88 -8.79 -6.56
CA LEU A 70 -11.26 -9.14 -6.88
C LEU A 70 -12.12 -7.89 -7.09
N SER A 71 -13.14 -8.02 -7.95
CA SER A 71 -14.19 -7.01 -8.15
C SER A 71 -13.63 -5.63 -8.54
N THR A 72 -14.22 -4.56 -8.01
CA THR A 72 -13.88 -3.15 -8.32
C THR A 72 -12.44 -2.78 -7.97
N LYS A 73 -11.78 -3.52 -7.06
CA LYS A 73 -10.38 -3.29 -6.72
C LYS A 73 -9.44 -3.61 -7.89
N HIS A 74 -9.77 -4.60 -8.72
CA HIS A 74 -9.00 -4.90 -9.93
C HIS A 74 -9.06 -3.76 -10.93
N ILE A 75 -10.27 -3.25 -11.18
CA ILE A 75 -10.48 -2.12 -12.09
C ILE A 75 -9.73 -0.88 -11.60
N ASN A 76 -9.72 -0.62 -10.28
CA ASN A 76 -8.97 0.50 -9.70
C ASN A 76 -7.45 0.33 -9.77
N TYR A 77 -6.96 -0.91 -9.80
CA TYR A 77 -5.54 -1.21 -9.96
C TYR A 77 -5.05 -0.94 -11.39
N LEU A 78 -5.88 -1.25 -12.40
CA LEU A 78 -5.58 -1.03 -13.81
C LEU A 78 -5.68 0.45 -14.26
N LYS A 79 -6.28 1.31 -13.43
CA LYS A 79 -6.42 2.76 -13.65
C LYS A 79 -5.22 3.54 -13.07
#